data_AF-A0A3M4K9J7-F1
#
_entry.id   AF-A0A3M4K9J7-F1
#
_cell.length_a   1.000
_cell.length_b   1.000
_cell.length_c   1.000
_cell.angle_alpha   90.00
_cell.angle_beta   90.00
_cell.angle_gamma   90.00
#
_symmetry.space_group_name_H-M   'P 1'
#
loop_
_entity.id
_entity.type
_entity.pdbx_description
1 polymer ?
#
loop_
_entity_poly.entity_id
_entity_poly.type
_entity_poly.pdbx_seq_one_letter_code
_entity_poly.pdbx_strand_id
1 'polypeptide(L)'
;MKIHVCSLVAFDSPAGKPWMPVYIHSKLMIVDDVYTTHGSANINTRSMMVDSELNICHEHPEFSQPLRRRLWDLHTKGFGVQDEPKEAFVAWEDIIRRNRKRSKAGSPYAPLVEFQYTETSMTDFD
;
A
#
# COMPACT_ATOMS: atom_id res chain seq x y z
N MET A 1 -6.34 15.38 -10.86
CA MET A 1 -5.78 14.07 -10.51
C MET A 1 -6.00 13.83 -9.02
N LYS A 2 -6.49 12.67 -8.60
CA LYS A 2 -6.67 12.30 -7.18
C LYS A 2 -5.80 11.09 -6.87
N ILE A 3 -5.05 11.10 -5.78
CA ILE A 3 -4.08 10.06 -5.40
C ILE A 3 -4.15 9.85 -3.89
N HIS A 4 -4.05 8.59 -3.45
CA HIS A 4 -3.76 8.23 -2.06
C HIS A 4 -2.35 7.67 -1.97
N VAL A 5 -1.55 8.19 -1.04
CA VAL A 5 -0.23 7.62 -0.70
C VAL A 5 -0.34 7.06 0.71
N CYS A 6 -0.15 5.75 0.85
CA CYS A 6 -0.45 5.01 2.08
C CYS A 6 0.72 4.11 2.48
N SER A 7 0.73 3.73 3.75
CA SER A 7 1.54 2.65 4.31
C SER A 7 0.64 1.68 5.06
N LEU A 8 1.23 0.67 5.69
CA LEU A 8 0.54 -0.36 6.44
C LEU A 8 1.05 -0.43 7.89
N VAL A 9 0.15 -0.73 8.81
CA VAL A 9 0.46 -1.09 10.20
C VAL A 9 -0.20 -2.43 10.56
N ALA A 10 0.37 -3.13 11.54
CA ALA A 10 -0.21 -4.36 12.05
C ALA A 10 -1.58 -4.07 12.71
N PHE A 11 -2.64 -4.74 12.26
CA PHE A 11 -4.01 -4.48 12.71
C PHE A 11 -4.21 -4.72 14.22
N ASP A 12 -3.47 -5.67 14.77
CA ASP A 12 -3.45 -6.06 16.18
C ASP A 12 -2.58 -5.14 17.06
N SER A 13 -2.05 -4.04 16.50
CA SER A 13 -1.35 -3.01 17.28
C SER A 13 -2.24 -2.54 18.45
N PRO A 14 -1.76 -2.67 19.71
CA PRO A 14 -2.58 -2.40 20.88
C PRO A 14 -2.86 -0.90 21.03
N ALA A 15 -4.03 -0.58 21.58
CA ALA A 15 -4.39 0.80 21.92
C ALA A 15 -3.40 1.40 22.93
N GLY A 16 -3.13 2.69 22.80
CA GLY A 16 -2.23 3.43 23.71
C GLY A 16 -0.73 3.15 23.49
N LYS A 17 -0.34 2.33 22.52
CA LYS A 17 1.06 2.17 22.09
C LYS A 17 1.22 2.62 20.63
N PRO A 18 2.45 2.98 20.20
CA PRO A 18 2.73 3.19 18.79
C PRO A 18 2.34 1.97 17.96
N TRP A 19 1.70 2.21 16.82
CA TRP A 19 1.34 1.13 15.91
C TRP A 19 2.59 0.55 15.24
N MET A 20 2.64 -0.77 15.11
CA MET A 20 3.77 -1.45 14.47
C MET A 20 3.69 -1.28 12.95
N PRO A 21 4.66 -0.62 12.28
CA PRO A 21 4.66 -0.51 10.84
C PRO A 21 4.90 -1.88 10.18
N VAL A 22 4.24 -2.11 9.05
CA VAL A 22 4.49 -3.27 8.20
C VAL A 22 5.50 -2.86 7.12
N TYR A 23 6.60 -3.59 7.03
CA TYR A 23 7.62 -3.36 6.02
C TYR A 23 7.13 -3.83 4.64
N ILE A 24 6.90 -2.88 3.73
CA ILE A 24 6.45 -3.17 2.36
C ILE A 24 7.68 -3.44 1.49
N HIS A 25 8.00 -4.72 1.28
CA HIS A 25 9.12 -5.14 0.44
C HIS A 25 8.71 -5.50 -1.00
N SER A 26 7.42 -5.40 -1.34
CA SER A 26 6.89 -5.76 -2.66
C SER A 26 7.33 -4.77 -3.75
N LYS A 27 7.70 -5.30 -4.92
CA LYS A 27 7.83 -4.52 -6.16
C LYS A 27 6.76 -5.02 -7.12
N LEU A 28 5.57 -4.46 -6.96
CA LEU A 28 4.34 -4.89 -7.61
C LEU A 28 3.63 -3.67 -8.16
N MET A 29 3.11 -3.78 -9.37
CA MET A 29 2.21 -2.79 -9.96
C MET A 29 1.05 -3.51 -10.65
N ILE A 30 -0.16 -2.98 -10.48
CA ILE A 30 -1.38 -3.42 -11.16
C ILE A 30 -1.97 -2.18 -11.83
N VAL A 31 -2.34 -2.32 -13.10
CA VAL A 31 -2.95 -1.24 -13.90
C VAL A 31 -4.26 -1.77 -14.51
N ASP A 32 -5.33 -1.01 -14.29
CA ASP A 32 -6.68 -1.22 -14.84
C ASP A 32 -7.27 -2.63 -14.64
N ASP A 33 -6.82 -3.37 -13.62
CA ASP A 33 -7.17 -4.78 -13.43
C ASP A 33 -6.82 -5.66 -14.64
N VAL A 34 -5.89 -5.22 -15.52
CA VAL A 34 -5.45 -5.96 -16.72
C VAL A 34 -3.97 -6.33 -16.62
N TYR A 35 -3.12 -5.32 -16.48
CA TYR A 35 -1.66 -5.49 -16.46
C TYR A 35 -1.17 -5.63 -15.03
N THR A 36 -0.37 -6.66 -14.76
CA THR A 36 0.35 -6.82 -13.51
C THR A 36 1.83 -7.08 -13.79
N THR A 37 2.72 -6.40 -13.07
CA THR A 37 4.15 -6.71 -13.05
C THR A 37 4.61 -6.95 -11.62
N HIS A 38 5.38 -8.01 -11.42
CA HIS A 38 5.90 -8.41 -10.12
C HIS A 38 7.35 -8.89 -10.28
N GLY A 39 8.23 -8.44 -9.39
CA GLY A 39 9.63 -8.82 -9.46
C GLY A 39 10.48 -8.21 -8.37
N SER A 40 11.75 -7.98 -8.69
CA SER A 40 12.75 -7.44 -7.78
C SER A 40 13.02 -5.94 -7.97
N ALA A 41 12.68 -5.37 -9.13
CA ALA A 41 13.01 -3.99 -9.48
C ALA A 41 12.23 -2.95 -8.65
N ASN A 42 12.92 -2.18 -7.81
CA ASN A 42 12.34 -1.05 -7.10
C ASN A 42 12.09 0.14 -8.05
N ILE A 43 11.21 1.07 -7.66
CA ILE A 43 11.06 2.36 -8.36
C ILE A 43 12.15 3.31 -7.86
N ASN A 44 13.39 3.08 -8.31
CA ASN A 44 14.53 3.98 -8.10
C ASN A 44 15.53 3.84 -9.27
N THR A 45 16.48 4.76 -9.39
CA THR A 45 17.45 4.76 -10.50
C THR A 45 18.35 3.53 -10.50
N ARG A 46 18.68 2.99 -9.32
CA ARG A 46 19.55 1.82 -9.18
C ARG A 46 18.92 0.58 -9.81
N SER A 47 17.72 0.19 -9.40
CA SER A 47 16.99 -0.95 -9.96
C SER A 47 16.58 -0.72 -11.42
N MET A 48 16.29 0.53 -11.82
CA MET A 48 15.82 0.83 -13.18
C MET A 48 16.94 0.98 -14.23
N MET A 49 18.20 1.16 -13.82
CA MET A 49 19.30 1.47 -14.74
C MET A 49 20.61 0.72 -14.47
N VAL A 50 20.85 0.23 -13.24
CA VAL A 50 22.18 -0.22 -12.81
C VAL A 50 22.18 -1.69 -12.39
N ASP A 51 21.33 -2.05 -11.43
CA ASP A 51 21.31 -3.40 -10.86
C ASP A 51 20.67 -4.39 -11.85
N SER A 52 21.12 -5.65 -11.79
CA SER A 52 20.46 -6.74 -12.51
C SER A 52 19.16 -7.10 -11.79
N GLU A 53 18.03 -6.76 -12.39
CA GLU A 53 16.69 -7.02 -11.85
C GLU A 53 15.88 -7.93 -12.77
N LEU A 54 14.85 -8.58 -12.23
CA LEU A 54 13.91 -9.39 -13.00
C LEU A 54 12.48 -9.11 -12.57
N ASN A 55 11.62 -8.82 -13.53
CA ASN A 55 10.18 -8.77 -13.35
C ASN A 55 9.49 -9.71 -14.34
N ILE A 56 8.39 -10.32 -13.90
CA ILE A 56 7.43 -11.02 -14.76
C ILE A 56 6.21 -10.11 -14.89
N CYS A 57 5.78 -9.87 -16.11
CA CYS A 57 4.53 -9.17 -16.39
C CYS A 57 3.54 -10.07 -17.12
N HIS A 58 2.26 -9.80 -16.91
CA HIS A 58 1.17 -10.49 -17.60
C HIS A 58 -0.05 -9.56 -17.78
N GLU A 59 -0.84 -9.83 -18.82
CA GLU A 59 -2.00 -9.03 -19.24
C GLU A 59 -3.28 -9.87 -19.19
N HIS A 60 -3.56 -10.40 -18.00
CA HIS A 60 -4.63 -11.38 -17.78
C HIS A 60 -5.55 -10.89 -16.66
N PRO A 61 -6.71 -10.30 -17.00
CA PRO A 61 -7.66 -9.77 -16.03
C PRO A 61 -8.14 -10.81 -15.01
N GLU A 62 -8.22 -12.08 -15.43
CA GLU A 62 -8.56 -13.23 -14.60
C GLU A 62 -7.60 -13.46 -13.42
N PHE A 63 -6.40 -12.88 -13.47
CA PHE A 63 -5.43 -12.89 -12.37
C PHE A 63 -5.25 -11.51 -11.72
N SER A 64 -5.21 -10.44 -12.53
CA SER A 64 -4.96 -9.08 -12.06
C SER A 64 -6.05 -8.57 -11.11
N GLN A 65 -7.34 -8.73 -11.46
CA GLN A 65 -8.44 -8.29 -10.60
C GLN A 65 -8.52 -9.07 -9.27
N PRO A 66 -8.48 -10.42 -9.26
CA PRO A 66 -8.47 -11.16 -8.00
C PRO A 66 -7.27 -10.82 -7.11
N LEU A 67 -6.10 -10.58 -7.70
CA LEU A 67 -4.91 -10.14 -6.95
C LEU A 67 -5.14 -8.79 -6.27
N ARG A 68 -5.63 -7.78 -7.02
CA ARG A 68 -5.98 -6.47 -6.45
C ARG A 68 -6.99 -6.63 -5.32
N ARG A 69 -8.10 -7.32 -5.54
CA ARG A 69 -9.16 -7.53 -4.53
C ARG A 69 -8.60 -8.16 -3.26
N ARG A 70 -7.75 -9.19 -3.38
CA ARG A 70 -7.12 -9.86 -2.23
C ARG A 70 -6.20 -8.93 -1.45
N LEU A 71 -5.35 -8.16 -2.13
CA LEU A 71 -4.46 -7.19 -1.47
C LEU A 71 -5.26 -6.08 -0.78
N TRP A 72 -6.27 -5.56 -1.48
CA TRP A 72 -7.15 -4.52 -0.93
C TRP A 72 -7.93 -5.02 0.27
N ASP A 73 -8.44 -6.26 0.25
CA ASP A 73 -9.12 -6.88 1.38
C ASP A 73 -8.24 -6.92 2.62
N LEU A 74 -7.00 -7.41 2.47
CA LEU A 74 -6.00 -7.46 3.54
C LEU A 74 -5.68 -6.06 4.09
N HIS A 75 -5.46 -5.08 3.22
CA HIS A 75 -5.04 -3.73 3.63
C HIS A 75 -6.19 -2.91 4.23
N THR A 76 -7.41 -3.12 3.76
CA THR A 76 -8.58 -2.31 4.10
C THR A 76 -9.55 -3.01 5.05
N LYS A 77 -9.25 -4.24 5.45
CA LYS A 77 -10.14 -5.09 6.26
C LYS A 77 -11.49 -5.28 5.56
N GLY A 78 -11.45 -5.51 4.25
CA GLY A 78 -12.62 -5.71 3.39
C GLY A 78 -13.45 -4.45 3.07
N PHE A 79 -13.15 -3.29 3.66
CA PHE A 79 -13.97 -2.08 3.45
C PHE A 79 -13.71 -1.36 2.13
N GLY A 80 -12.54 -1.58 1.51
CA GLY A 80 -12.09 -0.86 0.32
C GLY A 80 -11.82 -1.77 -0.88
N VAL A 81 -12.62 -2.81 -1.07
CA VAL A 81 -12.44 -3.85 -2.13
C VAL A 81 -13.26 -3.60 -3.40
N GLN A 82 -14.01 -2.50 -3.47
CA GLN A 82 -14.90 -2.17 -4.58
C GLN A 82 -14.14 -2.19 -5.92
N ASP A 83 -14.80 -2.62 -6.99
CA ASP A 83 -14.21 -2.62 -8.32
C ASP A 83 -14.30 -1.26 -8.99
N GLU A 84 -15.33 -0.47 -8.66
CA GLU A 84 -15.45 0.90 -9.13
C GLU A 84 -14.41 1.78 -8.42
N PRO A 85 -13.39 2.31 -9.13
CA PRO A 85 -12.28 3.01 -8.50
C PRO A 85 -12.73 4.25 -7.71
N LYS A 86 -13.81 4.91 -8.13
CA LYS A 86 -14.35 6.07 -7.42
C LYS A 86 -14.89 5.70 -6.04
N GLU A 87 -15.58 4.57 -5.92
CA GLU A 87 -16.12 4.09 -4.65
C GLU A 87 -14.99 3.62 -3.72
N ALA A 88 -14.04 2.86 -4.27
CA ALA A 88 -12.85 2.44 -3.53
C ALA A 88 -12.06 3.65 -3.01
N PHE A 89 -11.86 4.69 -3.83
CA PHE A 89 -11.15 5.91 -3.43
C PHE A 89 -11.79 6.58 -2.20
N VAL A 90 -13.12 6.67 -2.17
CA VAL A 90 -13.89 7.23 -1.05
C VAL A 90 -13.80 6.33 0.19
N ALA A 91 -13.89 5.01 0.03
CA ALA A 91 -13.74 4.06 1.14
C ALA A 91 -12.33 4.14 1.77
N TRP A 92 -11.29 4.23 0.94
CA TRP A 92 -9.91 4.39 1.39
C TRP A 92 -9.70 5.72 2.13
N GLU A 93 -10.28 6.81 1.63
CA GLU A 93 -10.24 8.12 2.30
C GLU A 93 -10.88 8.06 3.70
N ASP A 94 -12.00 7.34 3.86
CA ASP A 94 -12.63 7.16 5.16
C ASP A 94 -11.76 6.33 6.13
N ILE A 95 -11.13 5.26 5.64
CA ILE A 95 -10.19 4.44 6.43
C ILE A 95 -9.02 5.30 6.91
N ILE A 96 -8.38 6.04 6.01
CA ILE A 96 -7.29 6.96 6.31
C ILE A 96 -7.71 7.94 7.41
N ARG A 97 -8.86 8.59 7.24
CA ARG A 97 -9.41 9.56 8.20
C ARG A 97 -9.68 8.94 9.57
N ARG A 98 -10.24 7.72 9.63
CA ARG A 98 -10.50 7.00 10.89
C ARG A 98 -9.20 6.61 11.57
N ASN A 99 -8.23 6.13 10.82
CA ASN A 99 -6.92 5.76 11.35
C ASN A 99 -6.15 6.97 11.88
N ARG A 100 -6.17 8.11 11.18
CA ARG A 100 -5.56 9.35 11.67
C ARG A 100 -6.16 9.82 13.01
N LYS A 101 -7.46 9.59 13.24
CA LYS A 101 -8.11 9.90 14.53
C LYS A 101 -7.71 8.91 15.62
N ARG A 102 -7.59 7.62 15.27
CA ARG A 102 -7.27 6.54 16.20
C ARG A 102 -5.79 6.47 16.59
N SER A 103 -4.86 6.94 15.76
CA SER A 103 -3.41 6.86 16.03
C SER A 103 -2.98 7.52 17.35
N LYS A 104 -3.81 8.42 17.92
CA LYS A 104 -3.54 9.07 19.21
C LYS A 104 -3.83 8.21 20.44
N ALA A 105 -4.75 7.24 20.36
CA ALA A 105 -5.25 6.56 21.55
C ALA A 105 -5.89 5.18 21.33
N GLY A 106 -6.13 4.76 20.09
CA GLY A 106 -6.84 3.53 19.75
C GLY A 106 -6.00 2.55 18.95
N SER A 107 -6.52 1.34 18.75
CA SER A 107 -5.98 0.40 17.77
C SER A 107 -6.33 0.83 16.34
N PRO A 108 -5.63 0.33 15.31
CA PRO A 108 -5.98 0.59 13.91
C PRO A 108 -7.44 0.18 13.61
N TYR A 109 -8.13 0.99 12.81
CA TYR A 109 -9.44 0.65 12.24
C TYR A 109 -9.29 -0.42 11.14
N ALA A 110 -8.26 -0.29 10.32
CA ALA A 110 -7.76 -1.25 9.32
C ALA A 110 -6.22 -1.08 9.19
N PRO A 111 -5.49 -2.01 8.55
CA PRO A 111 -4.04 -1.88 8.34
C PRO A 111 -3.60 -0.62 7.57
N LEU A 112 -4.39 -0.15 6.61
CA LEU A 112 -4.05 0.97 5.73
C LEU A 112 -4.02 2.32 6.46
N VAL A 113 -2.87 3.00 6.45
CA VAL A 113 -2.69 4.33 7.03
C VAL A 113 -2.16 5.31 5.99
N GLU A 114 -2.41 6.60 6.18
CA GLU A 114 -1.75 7.63 5.37
C GLU A 114 -0.23 7.54 5.51
N PHE A 115 0.48 7.65 4.39
CA PHE A 115 1.93 7.76 4.42
C PHE A 115 2.33 9.12 4.99
N GLN A 116 3.06 9.12 6.10
CA GLN A 116 3.62 10.33 6.69
C GLN A 116 5.13 10.28 6.57
N TYR A 117 5.70 11.22 5.82
CA TYR A 117 7.14 11.42 5.76
C TYR A 117 7.53 12.42 6.84
N THR A 118 7.97 11.95 8.01
CA THR A 118 8.25 12.80 9.17
C THR A 118 9.74 13.06 9.42
N GLU A 119 10.65 12.47 8.64
CA GLU A 119 12.10 12.60 8.86
C GLU A 119 12.87 12.82 7.55
N THR A 120 13.42 14.02 7.38
CA THR A 120 14.59 14.27 6.54
C THR A 120 15.84 14.11 7.40
N SER A 121 16.37 12.90 7.52
CA SER A 121 17.82 12.75 7.63
C SER A 121 18.30 11.91 6.45
N MET A 122 18.57 12.59 5.34
CA MET A 122 19.49 12.05 4.34
C MET A 122 20.88 12.11 4.96
N THR A 123 21.21 11.15 5.83
CA THR A 123 22.60 10.76 5.98
C THR A 123 22.85 9.79 4.83
N ASP A 124 23.55 10.27 3.81
CA ASP A 124 24.24 9.39 2.86
C ASP A 124 25.01 8.36 3.69
N PHE A 125 24.68 7.09 3.50
CA PHE A 125 25.43 5.96 4.04
C PHE A 125 26.45 5.45 3.00
N ASP A 126 26.93 6.36 2.15
CA ASP A 126 28.09 6.12 1.27
C ASP A 126 29.40 6.35 2.05
#